data_AF-A0AAP6BBR6-F1
#
_entry.id   AF-A0AAP6BBR6-F1
#
_cell.length_a   1.000
_cell.length_b   1.000
_cell.length_c   1.000
_cell.angle_alpha   90.00
_cell.angle_beta   90.00
_cell.angle_gamma   90.00
#
_symmetry.space_group_name_H-M   'P 1'
#
loop_
_entity.id
_entity.type
_entity.pdbx_description
1 polymer ?
#
loop_
_entity_poly.entity_id
_entity_poly.type
_entity_poly.pdbx_seq_one_letter_code
_entity_poly.pdbx_strand_id
1 'polypeptide(L)'
;MTATSAPVRVLLGPDTPVIPTHRIVDGCTGPIARYAAPAWPLIPMNANPGVTHSTIHWPTFPDPFREEMRLAAWTLINGELPAVFLRKRHPTWRSRQASKVLCQTIGTWCRLAVWLTNRGITMLRVHHPGTE
;
A
#
# COMPACT_ATOMS: atom_id res chain seq x y z
N MET A 1 20.76 -16.35 -22.73
CA MET A 1 20.76 -16.31 -21.26
C MET A 1 20.37 -14.92 -20.82
N THR A 2 19.11 -14.70 -20.44
CA THR A 2 18.62 -13.41 -19.91
C THR A 2 18.62 -13.51 -18.38
N ALA A 3 19.50 -12.74 -17.73
CA ALA A 3 19.53 -12.65 -16.29
C ALA A 3 18.24 -11.97 -15.80
N THR A 4 17.43 -12.69 -15.03
CA THR A 4 16.35 -12.12 -14.23
C THR A 4 16.99 -11.18 -13.22
N SER A 5 16.89 -9.88 -13.46
CA SER A 5 17.28 -8.85 -12.49
C SER A 5 16.48 -9.09 -11.21
N ALA A 6 17.17 -9.36 -10.10
CA ALA A 6 16.55 -9.43 -8.80
C ALA A 6 15.88 -8.07 -8.50
N PRO A 7 14.66 -8.04 -7.91
CA PRO A 7 14.02 -6.79 -7.59
C PRO A 7 14.91 -6.03 -6.62
N VAL A 8 15.35 -4.84 -7.05
CA VAL A 8 16.08 -3.88 -6.22
C VAL A 8 15.22 -3.64 -4.97
N ARG A 9 15.72 -4.06 -3.80
CA ARG A 9 15.16 -3.62 -2.52
C ARG A 9 15.45 -2.13 -2.44
N VAL A 10 14.49 -1.31 -2.88
CA VAL A 10 14.50 0.12 -2.58
C VAL A 10 14.48 0.22 -1.06
N LEU A 11 15.57 0.72 -0.47
CA LEU A 11 15.60 1.02 0.96
C LEU A 11 14.64 2.19 1.17
N LEU A 12 13.42 1.89 1.60
CA LEU A 12 12.42 2.91 1.89
C LEU A 12 12.91 3.73 3.08
N GLY A 13 13.27 4.99 2.81
CA GLY A 13 13.62 5.95 3.84
C GLY A 13 12.37 6.57 4.44
N PRO A 14 12.46 7.13 5.67
CA PRO A 14 11.32 7.80 6.32
C PRO A 14 10.76 8.96 5.48
N ASP A 15 11.61 9.60 4.68
CA ASP A 15 11.25 10.71 3.80
C ASP A 15 10.80 10.31 2.39
N THR A 16 10.78 9.01 2.08
CA THR A 16 10.34 8.53 0.76
C THR A 16 8.88 8.95 0.53
N PRO A 17 8.55 9.60 -0.60
CA PRO A 17 7.18 9.95 -0.92
C PRO A 17 6.33 8.69 -1.10
N VAL A 18 5.14 8.68 -0.51
CA VAL A 18 4.22 7.53 -0.57
C VAL A 18 3.66 7.34 -1.98
N ILE A 19 3.41 8.46 -2.67
CA ILE A 19 2.90 8.49 -4.04
C ILE A 19 4.00 9.09 -4.92
N PRO A 20 4.57 8.35 -5.88
CA PRO A 20 5.62 8.84 -6.75
C PRO A 20 5.03 9.82 -7.77
N THR A 21 5.86 10.76 -8.25
CA THR A 21 5.42 11.89 -9.09
C THR A 21 4.61 11.48 -10.32
N HIS A 22 4.98 10.38 -10.99
CA HIS A 22 4.27 9.85 -12.16
C HIS A 22 2.87 9.26 -11.86
N ARG A 23 2.48 9.16 -10.57
CA ARG A 23 1.17 8.67 -10.11
C ARG A 23 0.29 9.78 -9.54
N ILE A 24 0.81 10.99 -9.45
CA ILE A 24 0.04 12.16 -9.04
C ILE A 24 -0.78 12.61 -10.23
N VAL A 25 -2.05 12.89 -9.99
CA VAL A 25 -2.92 13.43 -11.03
C VAL A 25 -2.54 14.88 -11.34
N ASP A 26 -2.53 15.22 -12.62
CA ASP A 26 -2.32 16.58 -13.12
C ASP A 26 -3.24 17.59 -12.42
N GLY A 27 -2.64 18.69 -11.93
CA GLY A 27 -3.36 19.72 -11.19
C GLY A 27 -3.53 19.45 -9.69
N CYS A 28 -3.01 18.35 -9.14
CA CYS A 28 -2.93 18.18 -7.69
C CYS A 28 -1.89 19.14 -7.09
N THR A 29 -2.34 20.03 -6.20
CA THR A 29 -1.51 21.05 -5.54
C THR A 29 -1.23 20.75 -4.06
N GLY A 30 -1.75 19.63 -3.54
CA GLY A 30 -1.59 19.25 -2.13
C GLY A 30 -0.25 18.59 -1.80
N PRO A 31 0.21 18.64 -0.54
CA PRO A 31 1.44 17.97 -0.12
C PRO A 31 1.32 16.45 -0.24
N ILE A 32 2.37 15.81 -0.73
CA ILE A 32 2.49 14.35 -0.77
C ILE A 32 3.02 13.87 0.58
N ALA A 33 2.34 12.92 1.19
CA ALA A 33 2.80 12.33 2.45
C ALA A 33 4.14 11.61 2.27
N ARG A 34 5.01 11.74 3.26
CA ARG A 34 6.23 10.94 3.42
C ARG A 34 5.88 9.59 4.05
N TYR A 35 6.73 8.58 3.83
CA TYR A 35 6.52 7.23 4.34
C TYR A 35 6.30 7.22 5.86
N ALA A 36 7.13 7.91 6.63
CA ALA A 36 6.99 7.97 8.10
C ALA A 36 5.83 8.84 8.61
N ALA A 37 5.13 9.58 7.74
CA ALA A 37 4.05 10.47 8.15
C ALA A 37 2.94 9.69 8.86
N PRO A 38 2.31 10.26 9.92
CA PRO A 38 1.27 9.57 10.68
C PRO A 38 -0.02 9.36 9.87
N ALA A 39 -0.22 10.10 8.80
CA ALA A 39 -1.36 9.96 7.90
C ALA A 39 -0.93 10.05 6.44
N TRP A 40 -1.51 9.21 5.58
CA TRP A 40 -1.29 9.22 4.13
C TRP A 40 -2.59 9.59 3.41
N PRO A 41 -2.75 10.86 2.99
CA PRO A 41 -3.85 11.25 2.10
C PRO A 41 -3.65 10.61 0.73
N LEU A 42 -4.69 9.95 0.20
CA LEU A 42 -4.69 9.35 -1.14
C LEU A 42 -5.34 10.25 -2.20
N ILE A 43 -5.60 11.52 -1.84
CA ILE A 43 -6.13 12.56 -2.73
C ILE A 43 -5.26 12.72 -3.98
N PRO A 44 -3.91 12.71 -3.90
CA PRO A 44 -3.08 12.92 -5.09
C PRO A 44 -3.25 11.85 -6.17
N MET A 45 -3.83 10.69 -5.83
CA MET A 45 -4.15 9.62 -6.80
C MET A 45 -5.51 9.81 -7.49
N ASN A 46 -6.31 10.79 -7.05
CA ASN A 46 -7.69 10.98 -7.50
C ASN A 46 -7.84 12.26 -8.32
N ALA A 47 -8.33 12.13 -9.55
CA ALA A 47 -8.61 13.23 -10.46
C ALA A 47 -9.97 13.89 -10.22
N ASN A 48 -10.81 13.24 -9.42
CA ASN A 48 -12.19 13.68 -9.23
C ASN A 48 -12.33 14.47 -7.92
N PRO A 49 -12.60 15.78 -7.98
CA PRO A 49 -12.73 16.65 -6.80
C PRO A 49 -14.01 16.39 -5.99
N GLY A 50 -14.98 15.65 -6.52
CA GLY A 50 -16.26 15.35 -5.84
C GLY A 50 -16.28 14.07 -5.00
N VAL A 51 -15.15 13.34 -4.89
CA VAL A 51 -15.11 12.05 -4.17
C VAL A 51 -14.55 12.22 -2.78
N THR A 52 -15.10 11.49 -1.81
CA THR A 52 -14.64 11.47 -0.42
C THR A 52 -13.13 11.28 -0.34
N HIS A 53 -12.46 12.27 0.27
CA HIS A 53 -11.02 12.24 0.52
C HIS A 53 -10.69 11.04 1.42
N SER A 54 -9.93 10.09 0.88
CA SER A 54 -9.56 8.87 1.59
C SER A 54 -8.15 9.03 2.16
N THR A 55 -8.01 8.85 3.47
CA THR A 55 -6.74 8.98 4.20
C THR A 55 -6.50 7.74 5.05
N ILE A 56 -5.27 7.22 5.03
CA ILE A 56 -4.84 6.14 5.91
C ILE A 56 -4.24 6.77 7.17
N HIS A 57 -4.73 6.39 8.36
CA HIS A 57 -4.24 6.90 9.64
C HIS A 57 -3.47 5.82 10.39
N TRP A 58 -2.14 5.90 10.41
CA TRP A 58 -1.26 4.90 11.02
C TRP A 58 -1.37 4.74 12.54
N PRO A 59 -1.71 5.80 13.33
CA PRO A 59 -1.97 5.64 14.75
C PRO A 59 -3.13 4.68 15.08
N THR A 60 -4.02 4.39 14.12
CA THR A 60 -5.10 3.41 14.33
C THR A 60 -4.60 1.97 14.31
N PHE A 61 -3.41 1.72 13.77
CA PHE A 61 -2.80 0.40 13.73
C PHE A 61 -2.08 0.10 15.05
N PRO A 62 -2.20 -1.13 15.58
CA PRO A 62 -1.39 -1.59 16.69
C PRO A 62 0.11 -1.45 16.39
N ASP A 63 0.89 -0.99 17.38
CA ASP A 63 2.33 -0.77 17.24
C ASP A 63 3.09 -1.97 16.63
N PRO A 64 2.81 -3.24 17.01
CA PRO A 64 3.57 -4.38 16.49
C PRO A 64 3.43 -4.57 14.97
N PHE A 65 2.27 -4.23 14.40
CA PHE A 65 1.98 -4.41 12.99
C PHE A 65 2.08 -3.12 12.17
N ARG A 66 2.22 -1.96 12.82
CA ARG A 66 2.15 -0.67 12.12
C ARG A 66 3.12 -0.61 10.95
N GLU A 67 4.36 -1.04 11.16
CA GLU A 67 5.39 -0.90 10.12
C GLU A 67 5.34 -1.97 9.04
N GLU A 68 4.97 -3.21 9.39
CA GLU A 68 4.67 -4.26 8.41
C GLU A 68 3.49 -3.85 7.51
N MET A 69 2.42 -3.31 8.11
CA MET A 69 1.25 -2.85 7.37
C MET A 69 1.53 -1.60 6.54
N ARG A 70 2.39 -0.70 7.04
CA ARG A 70 2.87 0.47 6.29
C ARG A 70 3.65 0.06 5.05
N LEU A 71 4.56 -0.90 5.19
CA LEU A 71 5.31 -1.45 4.06
C LEU A 71 4.39 -2.15 3.04
N ALA A 72 3.45 -2.97 3.53
CA ALA A 72 2.48 -3.66 2.69
C ALA A 72 1.58 -2.67 1.93
N ALA A 73 1.13 -1.60 2.59
CA ALA A 73 0.34 -0.55 1.95
C ALA A 73 1.14 0.23 0.92
N TRP A 74 2.39 0.60 1.22
CA TRP A 74 3.27 1.24 0.25
C TRP A 74 3.46 0.35 -0.98
N THR A 75 3.70 -0.95 -0.77
CA THR A 75 3.82 -1.93 -1.85
C THR A 75 2.54 -2.09 -2.66
N LEU A 76 1.37 -2.04 -2.03
CA LEU A 76 0.08 -2.09 -2.73
C LEU A 76 -0.17 -0.81 -3.56
N ILE A 77 0.20 0.36 -3.03
CA ILE A 77 0.07 1.66 -3.71
C ILE A 77 1.04 1.76 -4.88
N ASN A 78 2.26 1.24 -4.73
CA ASN A 78 3.38 1.39 -5.66
C ASN A 78 3.56 0.19 -6.61
N GLY A 79 3.04 -0.98 -6.26
CA GLY A 79 3.07 -2.16 -7.09
C GLY A 79 2.19 -2.00 -8.33
N GLU A 80 2.68 -2.43 -9.48
CA GLU A 80 1.86 -2.63 -10.66
C GLU A 80 1.43 -4.10 -10.71
N LEU A 81 0.15 -4.36 -11.00
CA LEU A 81 -0.28 -5.72 -11.30
C LEU A 81 0.40 -6.15 -12.61
N PRO A 82 1.17 -7.26 -12.62
CA PRO A 82 1.81 -7.71 -13.85
C PRO A 82 0.77 -7.95 -14.95
N ALA A 83 1.07 -7.57 -16.20
CA ALA A 83 0.12 -7.65 -17.32
C ALA A 83 -0.44 -9.07 -17.55
N VAL A 84 0.30 -10.11 -17.15
CA VAL A 84 -0.17 -11.51 -17.18
C VAL A 84 -1.37 -11.75 -16.24
N PHE A 85 -1.46 -11.05 -15.12
CA PHE A 85 -2.59 -11.13 -14.21
C PHE A 85 -3.83 -10.39 -14.73
N LEU A 86 -3.64 -9.33 -15.54
CA LEU A 86 -4.73 -8.57 -16.13
C LEU A 86 -5.36 -9.28 -17.34
N ARG A 87 -4.56 -10.03 -18.12
CA ARG A 87 -5.03 -10.77 -19.31
C ARG A 87 -6.09 -11.85 -19.02
N LYS A 88 -6.16 -12.38 -17.81
CA LYS A 88 -7.01 -13.54 -17.45
C LYS A 88 -8.24 -13.18 -16.60
N ARG A 89 -8.55 -11.89 -16.37
CA ARG A 89 -9.66 -11.47 -15.48
C ARG A 89 -10.51 -10.32 -16.04
N HIS A 90 -11.67 -10.16 -15.40
CA HIS A 90 -12.81 -9.31 -15.75
C HIS A 90 -12.44 -7.89 -16.21
N PRO A 91 -13.11 -7.32 -17.24
CA PRO A 91 -12.77 -6.03 -17.85
C PRO A 91 -12.78 -4.80 -16.91
N THR A 92 -13.29 -4.95 -15.69
CA THR A 92 -13.26 -3.90 -14.65
C THR A 92 -11.96 -3.89 -13.84
N TRP A 93 -11.08 -4.87 -14.02
CA TRP A 93 -9.79 -4.94 -13.33
C TRP A 93 -8.85 -3.91 -13.95
N ARG A 94 -8.59 -2.85 -13.18
CA ARG A 94 -7.66 -1.80 -13.56
C ARG A 94 -6.26 -2.19 -13.11
N SER A 95 -5.26 -1.84 -13.92
CA SER A 95 -3.85 -1.86 -13.48
C SER A 95 -3.63 -1.00 -12.23
N ARG A 96 -4.50 -0.01 -12.01
CA ARG A 96 -4.49 0.93 -10.88
C ARG A 96 -5.72 0.76 -10.00
N GLN A 97 -5.52 0.50 -8.71
CA GLN A 97 -6.60 0.47 -7.73
C GLN A 97 -7.07 1.89 -7.40
N ALA A 98 -8.38 2.09 -7.29
CA ALA A 98 -8.93 3.38 -6.87
C ALA A 98 -8.62 3.65 -5.38
N SER A 99 -8.38 4.91 -5.00
CA SER A 99 -8.07 5.31 -3.61
C SER A 99 -9.07 4.76 -2.59
N LYS A 100 -10.36 4.71 -2.95
CA LYS A 100 -11.42 4.11 -2.11
C LYS A 100 -11.18 2.64 -1.82
N VAL A 101 -10.83 1.85 -2.84
CA VAL A 101 -10.56 0.40 -2.70
C VAL A 101 -9.30 0.18 -1.86
N LEU A 102 -8.27 1.01 -2.04
CA LEU A 102 -7.05 0.98 -1.23
C LEU A 102 -7.37 1.21 0.25
N CYS A 103 -8.11 2.28 0.57
CA CYS A 103 -8.49 2.55 1.96
C CYS A 103 -9.39 1.46 2.57
N GLN A 104 -10.31 0.88 1.80
CA GLN A 104 -11.14 -0.24 2.29
C GLN A 104 -10.29 -1.49 2.58
N THR A 105 -9.34 -1.81 1.71
CA THR A 105 -8.42 -2.94 1.87
C THR A 105 -7.54 -2.74 3.12
N ILE A 106 -6.91 -1.57 3.23
CA ILE A 106 -6.02 -1.22 4.34
C ILE A 106 -6.80 -1.12 5.66
N GLY A 107 -8.03 -0.60 5.64
CA GLY A 107 -8.91 -0.62 6.82
C GLY A 107 -9.29 -2.02 7.27
N THR A 108 -9.41 -2.97 6.34
CA THR A 108 -9.61 -4.39 6.67
C THR A 108 -8.35 -5.00 7.30
N TRP A 109 -7.16 -4.65 6.82
CA TRP A 109 -5.91 -5.05 7.44
C TRP A 109 -5.74 -4.49 8.85
N CYS A 110 -6.17 -3.25 9.10
CA CYS A 110 -6.19 -2.66 10.44
C CYS A 110 -7.06 -3.50 11.40
N ARG A 111 -8.28 -3.86 10.98
CA ARG A 111 -9.15 -4.75 11.78
C ARG A 111 -8.53 -6.11 12.05
N LEU A 112 -7.84 -6.69 11.05
CA LEU A 112 -7.12 -7.94 11.21
C LEU A 112 -5.97 -7.79 12.22
N ALA A 113 -5.16 -6.73 12.11
CA ALA A 113 -4.06 -6.46 13.02
C ALA A 113 -4.57 -6.32 14.46
N VAL A 114 -5.66 -5.57 14.68
CA VAL A 114 -6.31 -5.47 16.00
C VAL A 114 -6.74 -6.83 16.52
N TRP A 115 -7.38 -7.65 15.68
CA TRP A 115 -7.79 -9.01 16.06
C TRP A 115 -6.60 -9.92 16.43
N LEU A 116 -5.49 -9.83 15.69
CA LEU A 116 -4.25 -10.57 15.96
C LEU A 116 -3.61 -10.12 17.29
N THR A 117 -3.49 -8.80 17.50
CA THR A 117 -2.91 -8.24 18.72
C THR A 117 -3.72 -8.65 19.95
N ASN A 118 -5.05 -8.65 19.87
CA ASN A 118 -5.93 -9.11 20.95
C ASN A 118 -5.75 -10.60 21.30
N ARG A 119 -5.11 -11.38 20.41
CA ARG A 119 -4.77 -12.79 20.63
C ARG A 119 -3.31 -13.02 20.99
N GLY A 120 -2.56 -11.94 21.26
CA GLY A 120 -1.13 -12.00 21.58
C GLY A 120 -0.23 -12.27 20.38
N ILE A 121 -0.76 -12.25 19.15
CA ILE A 121 0.03 -12.38 17.94
C ILE A 121 0.53 -10.99 17.54
N THR A 122 1.84 -10.82 17.45
CA THR A 122 2.48 -9.50 17.29
C THR A 122 3.35 -9.37 16.04
N MET A 123 3.51 -10.43 15.23
CA MET A 123 4.33 -10.41 14.01
C MET A 123 3.73 -11.34 12.95
N LEU A 124 3.77 -10.92 11.68
CA LEU A 124 3.47 -11.79 10.54
C LEU A 124 4.75 -12.53 10.12
N ARG A 125 4.98 -13.73 10.65
CA ARG A 125 6.10 -14.56 10.17
C ARG A 125 5.89 -14.93 8.70
N VAL A 126 6.87 -14.61 7.86
CA VAL A 126 7.00 -15.24 6.55
C VAL A 126 7.34 -16.71 6.79
N HIS A 127 6.44 -17.61 6.45
CA HIS A 127 6.75 -19.03 6.42
C HIS A 127 7.77 -19.25 5.29
N HIS A 128 8.99 -19.66 5.63
CA HIS A 128 9.93 -20.16 4.64
C HIS A 128 9.42 -21.54 4.20
N PRO A 129 9.15 -21.79 2.90
CA PRO A 129 8.91 -23.14 2.45
C PRO A 129 10.26 -23.85 2.40
N GLY A 130 10.51 -24.78 3.34
CA GLY A 130 11.66 -25.69 3.30
C GLY A 130 12.29 -25.99 4.64
N THR A 131 11.72 -26.96 5.35
CA THR A 131 12.44 -27.99 6.12
C THR A 131 11.48 -29.16 6.35
N GLU A 132 11.46 -30.10 5.41
CA GLU A 132 11.25 -31.53 5.64
C GLU A 132 12.40 -32.27 4.96
#